data_AF-A0A2A5E694-F1
#
_entry.id   AF-A0A2A5E694-F1
#
_cell.length_a   1.000
_cell.length_b   1.000
_cell.length_c   1.000
_cell.angle_alpha   90.00
_cell.angle_beta   90.00
_cell.angle_gamma   90.00
#
_symmetry.space_group_name_H-M   'P 1'
#
loop_
_entity.id
_entity.type
_entity.pdbx_description
1 polymer ?
#
loop_
_entity_poly.entity_id
_entity_poly.type
_entity_poly.pdbx_seq_one_letter_code
_entity_poly.pdbx_strand_id
1 'polypeptide(L)'
;MKKEMRKLMLVAGILLSVVILAKENINEDERRTTRSDGSRLAMKFGSDCDPATQSADLDINNVRTKILNGGDMWWDLSTARYEIPKIDDLNSIRKNSLYAGAIWIGGLDIAGNLRLAAMTYRQRGSDFWPGPLDGNTHTTNKSTCDQWDKIYKVNGSKIIEHVENGSGVLADEQIDNWPGRRRGQPASLAPFFDKDNDGYYDPQNGDYPILREDCNGLSIDNLPEDQPDQMLWWIYNDKGNIHSETQGEPIGVEMQTTAFAFETNDEVNDMTFYTTSIVNRGAQVLKNTYFGQWVDADLGNFADDYVGCDVGLSLGFCYNGDDNDEGVLGYGLNPPSVGVDFFEGPTVDTIIGGIETKVELGMSKFVYYNNDANSVNGNPGIATDFYNYLRGKWRTGDDMLHPDGTKTNYMFPGLSDPDHPEEWTEKIAGNSPGDRRFIQSSGPFLLEPGAVQRLTVGVVWARAPFGGADGSLDLLKEASKKAQELFNSCFDLID
;
A
#
# COMPACT_ATOMS: atom_id res chain seq x y z
N MET A 1 -13.04 80.29 0.63
CA MET A 1 -12.66 79.65 -0.65
C MET A 1 -12.37 78.19 -0.32
N LYS A 2 -13.37 77.30 -0.55
CA LYS A 2 -13.41 76.28 -1.63
C LYS A 2 -12.31 75.21 -1.45
N LYS A 3 -12.55 73.90 -1.42
CA LYS A 3 -13.74 73.05 -1.62
C LYS A 3 -13.26 71.58 -1.47
N GLU A 4 -14.11 70.68 -0.92
CA GLU A 4 -14.20 69.22 -1.20
C GLU A 4 -12.96 68.33 -0.92
N MET A 5 -12.99 67.05 -0.52
CA MET A 5 -14.03 66.02 -0.59
C MET A 5 -13.61 64.82 0.30
N ARG A 6 -14.57 64.19 0.97
CA ARG A 6 -14.48 62.84 1.56
C ARG A 6 -14.01 61.81 0.52
N LYS A 7 -13.09 60.91 0.88
CA LYS A 7 -13.09 59.52 0.40
C LYS A 7 -12.64 58.56 1.50
N LEU A 8 -13.61 57.77 1.95
CA LEU A 8 -13.45 56.46 2.56
C LEU A 8 -12.60 55.58 1.61
N MET A 9 -11.54 54.95 2.10
CA MET A 9 -11.01 53.73 1.48
C MET A 9 -10.96 52.65 2.55
N LEU A 10 -12.01 51.84 2.54
CA LEU A 10 -11.99 50.50 3.08
C LEU A 10 -11.11 49.68 2.12
N VAL A 11 -9.88 49.36 2.51
CA VAL A 11 -9.08 48.36 1.81
C VAL A 11 -9.53 47.01 2.35
N ALA A 12 -10.52 46.42 1.69
CA ALA A 12 -10.79 45.00 1.85
C ALA A 12 -9.68 44.25 1.13
N GLY A 13 -8.69 43.77 1.89
CA GLY A 13 -7.72 42.80 1.39
C GLY A 13 -8.47 41.52 1.07
N ILE A 14 -8.66 41.24 -0.23
CA ILE A 14 -9.05 39.91 -0.69
C ILE A 14 -7.82 39.04 -0.50
N LEU A 15 -7.76 38.34 0.64
CA LEU A 15 -6.94 37.14 0.76
C LEU A 15 -7.51 36.13 -0.24
N LEU A 16 -6.88 36.04 -1.40
CA LEU A 16 -7.08 34.92 -2.30
C LEU A 16 -6.35 33.73 -1.63
N SER A 17 -7.05 33.03 -0.74
CA SER A 17 -6.58 31.72 -0.26
C SER A 17 -6.70 30.76 -1.44
N VAL A 18 -5.62 30.62 -2.20
CA VAL A 18 -5.47 29.51 -3.14
C VAL A 18 -5.31 28.27 -2.26
N VAL A 19 -6.40 27.53 -2.10
CA VAL A 19 -6.34 26.19 -1.50
C VAL A 19 -5.76 25.30 -2.59
N ILE A 20 -4.47 25.03 -2.50
CA ILE A 20 -3.84 24.00 -3.32
C ILE A 20 -4.17 22.67 -2.64
N LEU A 21 -4.81 21.77 -3.37
CA LEU A 21 -5.10 20.42 -2.91
C LEU A 21 -4.14 19.46 -3.60
N ALA A 22 -3.67 18.51 -2.81
CA ALA A 22 -3.07 17.28 -3.28
C ALA A 22 -3.89 16.67 -4.41
N LYS A 23 -3.21 16.13 -5.43
CA LYS A 23 -3.90 15.69 -6.64
C LYS A 23 -3.22 14.49 -7.27
N GLU A 24 -4.05 13.60 -7.80
CA GLU A 24 -3.72 12.62 -8.84
C GLU A 24 -2.85 13.22 -9.99
N ASN A 25 -2.32 12.36 -10.86
CA ASN A 25 -1.35 12.75 -11.90
C ASN A 25 -1.74 14.05 -12.64
N ILE A 26 -0.94 15.12 -12.51
CA ILE A 26 -1.31 16.45 -13.04
C ILE A 26 -1.20 16.62 -14.55
N ASN A 27 -0.49 15.73 -15.24
CA ASN A 27 -0.27 15.79 -16.70
C ASN A 27 -1.09 14.80 -17.49
N GLU A 28 -2.07 14.17 -16.86
CA GLU A 28 -3.21 13.59 -17.56
C GLU A 28 -4.08 14.79 -18.02
N ASP A 29 -3.62 15.51 -19.05
CA ASP A 29 -4.55 16.21 -19.94
C ASP A 29 -5.65 15.20 -20.23
N GLU A 30 -6.92 15.58 -20.08
CA GLU A 30 -8.04 14.76 -20.53
C GLU A 30 -7.67 14.23 -21.93
N ARG A 31 -7.19 12.99 -21.99
CA ARG A 31 -7.25 12.19 -23.20
C ARG A 31 -8.72 11.80 -23.30
N ARG A 32 -9.60 12.80 -23.45
CA ARG A 32 -10.52 12.88 -24.57
C ARG A 32 -9.69 12.65 -25.82
N THR A 33 -9.33 11.38 -26.01
CA THR A 33 -9.21 10.84 -27.33
C THR A 33 -10.48 11.31 -28.02
N THR A 34 -10.32 12.17 -29.01
CA THR A 34 -11.25 12.26 -30.13
C THR A 34 -11.19 10.93 -30.89
N ARG A 35 -11.37 9.82 -30.18
CA ARG A 35 -11.85 8.57 -30.73
C ARG A 35 -13.35 8.72 -30.59
N SER A 36 -14.00 8.94 -31.73
CA SER A 36 -15.44 8.83 -31.90
C SER A 36 -16.02 7.76 -30.97
N ASP A 37 -17.19 8.02 -30.40
CA ASP A 37 -18.00 7.13 -29.54
C ASP A 37 -18.12 5.66 -30.01
N GLY A 38 -17.68 5.31 -31.21
CA GLY A 38 -17.51 3.93 -31.68
C GLY A 38 -16.32 3.13 -31.10
N SER A 39 -15.38 3.72 -30.33
CA SER A 39 -14.23 2.99 -29.77
C SER A 39 -14.42 2.49 -28.32
N ARG A 40 -15.47 2.91 -27.61
CA ARG A 40 -15.91 2.23 -26.36
C ARG A 40 -16.48 0.83 -26.64
N LEU A 41 -16.60 0.47 -27.91
CA LEU A 41 -16.95 -0.84 -28.43
C LEU A 41 -15.73 -1.64 -28.90
N ALA A 42 -14.54 -1.45 -28.31
CA ALA A 42 -13.59 -2.56 -28.25
C ALA A 42 -14.26 -3.63 -27.38
N MET A 43 -14.94 -4.59 -28.02
CA MET A 43 -15.77 -5.67 -27.47
C MET A 43 -15.65 -5.80 -25.95
N LYS A 44 -16.48 -5.06 -25.20
CA LYS A 44 -16.80 -5.44 -23.82
C LYS A 44 -17.58 -6.74 -23.96
N PHE A 45 -16.90 -7.87 -23.84
CA PHE A 45 -17.62 -9.14 -23.81
C PHE A 45 -18.43 -9.11 -22.51
N GLY A 46 -19.69 -9.56 -22.54
CA GLY A 46 -20.53 -9.59 -21.33
C GLY A 46 -19.96 -10.45 -20.18
N SER A 47 -18.80 -11.07 -20.39
CA SER A 47 -18.05 -11.90 -19.46
C SER A 47 -16.94 -11.17 -18.69
N ASP A 48 -16.55 -9.95 -19.08
CA ASP A 48 -15.38 -9.28 -18.49
C ASP A 48 -15.73 -8.58 -17.17
N CYS A 49 -14.75 -8.46 -16.27
CA CYS A 49 -14.96 -7.85 -14.96
C CYS A 49 -15.04 -6.32 -15.04
N ASP A 50 -15.91 -5.75 -14.20
CA ASP A 50 -15.97 -4.32 -13.94
C ASP A 50 -14.94 -3.92 -12.86
N PRO A 51 -14.41 -2.69 -12.88
CA PRO A 51 -13.52 -2.21 -11.82
C PRO A 51 -14.16 -2.31 -10.44
N ALA A 52 -13.33 -2.59 -9.44
CA ALA A 52 -13.73 -2.76 -8.05
C ALA A 52 -14.45 -1.52 -7.50
N THR A 53 -15.55 -1.69 -6.76
CA THR A 53 -16.35 -0.55 -6.24
C THR A 53 -16.45 -0.51 -4.73
N GLN A 54 -16.04 -1.56 -4.02
CA GLN A 54 -16.16 -1.60 -2.57
C GLN A 54 -15.02 -0.87 -1.85
N SER A 55 -15.37 -0.39 -0.66
CA SER A 55 -14.43 0.23 0.27
C SER A 55 -14.82 -0.09 1.70
N ALA A 56 -13.83 -0.11 2.59
CA ALA A 56 -14.01 -0.22 4.03
C ALA A 56 -12.97 0.65 4.74
N ASP A 57 -13.29 1.12 5.94
CA ASP A 57 -12.36 1.89 6.75
C ASP A 57 -11.69 0.98 7.79
N LEU A 58 -10.37 1.08 7.91
CA LEU A 58 -9.58 0.63 9.05
C LEU A 58 -9.50 1.81 10.03
N ASP A 59 -10.21 1.73 11.16
CA ASP A 59 -10.56 2.88 11.99
C ASP A 59 -10.55 2.61 13.49
N ILE A 60 -9.74 1.66 13.95
CA ILE A 60 -9.71 1.21 15.34
C ILE A 60 -8.80 2.05 16.23
N ASN A 61 -7.54 2.27 15.85
CA ASN A 61 -6.52 2.95 16.65
C ASN A 61 -6.45 4.46 16.38
N ASN A 62 -5.33 5.13 16.60
CA ASN A 62 -5.18 6.57 16.30
C ASN A 62 -5.16 6.87 14.79
N VAL A 63 -5.31 5.87 13.94
CA VAL A 63 -5.45 6.02 12.48
C VAL A 63 -6.88 5.76 12.06
N ARG A 64 -7.37 6.55 11.10
CA ARG A 64 -8.51 6.17 10.25
C ARG A 64 -8.04 6.18 8.81
N THR A 65 -8.14 5.05 8.11
CA THR A 65 -7.79 4.97 6.70
C THR A 65 -8.77 4.17 5.86
N LYS A 66 -8.89 4.51 4.58
CA LYS A 66 -9.81 3.86 3.64
C LYS A 66 -9.07 2.85 2.78
N ILE A 67 -9.64 1.66 2.68
CA ILE A 67 -9.17 0.58 1.80
C ILE A 67 -10.16 0.41 0.65
N LEU A 68 -9.65 0.29 -0.57
CA LEU A 68 -10.42 -0.06 -1.76
C LEU A 68 -10.03 -1.48 -2.19
N ASN A 69 -10.99 -2.28 -2.64
CA ASN A 69 -10.72 -3.68 -2.98
C ASN A 69 -10.15 -3.88 -4.39
N GLY A 70 -9.66 -2.82 -5.04
CA GLY A 70 -9.03 -2.86 -6.36
C GLY A 70 -7.50 -2.77 -6.34
N GLY A 71 -6.87 -3.06 -5.21
CA GLY A 71 -5.41 -3.04 -5.05
C GLY A 71 -4.81 -1.68 -4.66
N ASP A 72 -5.66 -0.66 -4.51
CA ASP A 72 -5.34 0.69 -4.08
C ASP A 72 -5.96 1.02 -2.71
N MET A 73 -5.32 1.92 -1.97
CA MET A 73 -5.63 2.20 -0.57
C MET A 73 -5.28 3.64 -0.20
N TRP A 74 -5.76 4.07 0.97
CA TRP A 74 -5.50 5.35 1.63
C TRP A 74 -6.19 6.57 1.03
N TRP A 75 -7.06 6.40 0.04
CA TRP A 75 -7.84 7.44 -0.61
C TRP A 75 -9.29 7.01 -0.91
N ASP A 76 -10.11 7.91 -1.44
CA ASP A 76 -11.51 7.66 -1.80
C ASP A 76 -11.85 7.94 -3.27
N LEU A 77 -10.88 7.77 -4.17
CA LEU A 77 -11.00 8.14 -5.59
C LEU A 77 -10.96 9.66 -5.86
N SER A 78 -10.84 10.50 -4.83
CA SER A 78 -10.79 11.95 -4.99
C SER A 78 -9.84 12.66 -4.01
N THR A 79 -9.70 12.15 -2.80
CA THR A 79 -8.99 12.82 -1.70
C THR A 79 -8.26 11.80 -0.83
N ALA A 80 -7.18 12.26 -0.18
CA ALA A 80 -6.48 11.51 0.85
C ALA A 80 -7.41 11.11 2.00
N ARG A 81 -7.20 9.89 2.51
CA ARG A 81 -7.97 9.28 3.59
C ARG A 81 -7.10 8.61 4.66
N TYR A 82 -5.77 8.71 4.65
CA TYR A 82 -4.94 8.26 5.77
C TYR A 82 -4.88 9.31 6.88
N GLU A 83 -5.94 9.40 7.68
CA GLU A 83 -6.12 10.38 8.76
C GLU A 83 -5.34 9.97 10.01
N ILE A 84 -4.38 10.80 10.44
CA ILE A 84 -3.65 10.62 11.70
C ILE A 84 -3.15 11.98 12.23
N PRO A 85 -3.28 12.29 13.54
CA PRO A 85 -4.14 11.62 14.51
C PRO A 85 -5.61 11.60 14.07
N LYS A 86 -6.31 10.51 14.39
CA LYS A 86 -7.74 10.36 14.13
C LYS A 86 -8.53 11.35 14.99
N ILE A 87 -9.42 12.11 14.37
CA ILE A 87 -10.27 13.10 15.05
C ILE A 87 -11.74 12.72 14.88
N ASP A 88 -12.46 12.67 16.00
CA ASP A 88 -13.90 12.40 16.02
C ASP A 88 -14.75 13.66 15.92
N ASP A 89 -14.21 14.82 16.28
CA ASP A 89 -14.90 16.10 16.11
C ASP A 89 -15.05 16.45 14.62
N LEU A 90 -16.30 16.42 14.15
CA LEU A 90 -16.65 16.72 12.75
C LEU A 90 -16.36 18.17 12.34
N ASN A 91 -16.13 19.08 13.28
CA ASN A 91 -15.81 20.47 12.99
C ASN A 91 -14.30 20.74 12.89
N SER A 92 -13.49 19.78 13.31
CA SER A 92 -12.04 19.88 13.24
C SER A 92 -11.55 19.53 11.83
N ILE A 93 -10.48 20.21 11.41
CA ILE A 93 -9.84 19.91 10.14
C ILE A 93 -9.07 18.61 10.30
N ARG A 94 -9.44 17.63 9.48
CA ARG A 94 -8.73 16.35 9.39
C ARG A 94 -7.48 16.53 8.55
N LYS A 95 -6.36 16.00 9.04
CA LYS A 95 -5.08 15.99 8.34
C LYS A 95 -4.77 14.56 7.94
N ASN A 96 -4.13 14.40 6.80
CA ASN A 96 -3.73 13.09 6.30
C ASN A 96 -2.22 13.08 6.11
N SER A 97 -1.61 11.92 6.34
CA SER A 97 -0.16 11.75 6.15
C SER A 97 0.19 11.00 4.86
N LEU A 98 -0.78 10.34 4.22
CA LEU A 98 -0.61 9.66 2.94
C LEU A 98 -1.81 9.95 2.04
N TYR A 99 -1.57 10.09 0.74
CA TYR A 99 -2.62 10.27 -0.23
C TYR A 99 -3.15 8.95 -0.74
N ALA A 100 -2.32 8.15 -1.38
CA ALA A 100 -2.70 6.87 -1.97
C ALA A 100 -1.56 5.86 -1.90
N GLY A 101 -1.90 4.58 -1.93
CA GLY A 101 -0.94 3.49 -2.01
C GLY A 101 -1.46 2.37 -2.87
N ALA A 102 -0.56 1.57 -3.42
CA ALA A 102 -0.91 0.38 -4.19
C ALA A 102 0.25 -0.60 -4.28
N ILE A 103 -0.10 -1.84 -4.57
CA ILE A 103 0.87 -2.90 -4.83
C ILE A 103 1.14 -3.00 -6.34
N TRP A 104 2.41 -3.02 -6.71
CA TRP A 104 2.88 -3.21 -8.09
C TRP A 104 3.65 -4.52 -8.21
N ILE A 105 3.46 -5.22 -9.32
CA ILE A 105 4.20 -6.45 -9.62
C ILE A 105 4.51 -6.54 -11.10
N GLY A 106 5.74 -6.91 -11.44
CA GLY A 106 6.14 -7.10 -12.83
C GLY A 106 7.34 -8.00 -13.01
N GLY A 107 7.41 -8.67 -14.16
CA GLY A 107 8.49 -9.58 -14.52
C GLY A 107 8.48 -9.95 -15.99
N LEU A 108 9.47 -10.72 -16.42
CA LEU A 108 9.61 -11.17 -17.79
C LEU A 108 9.24 -12.64 -17.90
N ASP A 109 8.41 -12.99 -18.88
CA ASP A 109 8.17 -14.39 -19.21
C ASP A 109 9.42 -15.05 -19.84
N ILE A 110 9.37 -16.36 -20.07
CA ILE A 110 10.51 -17.11 -20.63
C ILE A 110 10.93 -16.61 -22.02
N ALA A 111 10.00 -16.01 -22.78
CA ALA A 111 10.27 -15.42 -24.08
C ALA A 111 10.78 -13.97 -23.99
N GLY A 112 10.85 -13.40 -22.78
CA GLY A 112 11.34 -12.04 -22.52
C GLY A 112 10.27 -10.95 -22.65
N ASN A 113 8.98 -11.31 -22.74
CA ASN A 113 7.90 -10.32 -22.76
C ASN A 113 7.58 -9.86 -21.34
N LEU A 114 7.33 -8.56 -21.19
CA LEU A 114 6.93 -7.97 -19.91
C LEU A 114 5.49 -8.36 -19.56
N ARG A 115 5.32 -8.93 -18.37
CA ARG A 115 4.05 -9.09 -17.67
C ARG A 115 4.05 -8.17 -16.45
N LEU A 116 2.99 -7.40 -16.25
CA LEU A 116 2.96 -6.36 -15.23
C LEU A 116 1.50 -6.12 -14.81
N ALA A 117 1.27 -5.89 -13.52
CA ALA A 117 0.06 -5.26 -13.00
C ALA A 117 0.45 -4.17 -12.01
N ALA A 118 -0.10 -2.96 -12.15
CA ALA A 118 0.11 -1.87 -11.22
C ALA A 118 -1.10 -0.93 -11.17
N MET A 119 -1.25 -0.22 -10.06
CA MET A 119 -2.33 0.74 -9.86
C MET A 119 -1.82 2.08 -9.34
N THR A 120 -2.43 3.18 -9.78
CA THR A 120 -2.27 4.50 -9.15
C THR A 120 -3.65 5.06 -8.81
N TYR A 121 -4.10 6.09 -9.51
CA TYR A 121 -5.35 6.83 -9.25
C TYR A 121 -6.53 6.38 -10.12
N ARG A 122 -6.44 5.19 -10.74
CA ARG A 122 -7.46 4.66 -11.67
C ARG A 122 -7.90 5.63 -12.79
N GLN A 123 -7.10 6.64 -13.11
CA GLN A 123 -7.43 7.70 -14.08
C GLN A 123 -7.52 7.15 -15.50
N ARG A 124 -6.70 6.14 -15.82
CA ARG A 124 -6.68 5.46 -17.12
C ARG A 124 -7.38 4.10 -17.07
N GLY A 125 -7.70 3.63 -15.87
CA GLY A 125 -8.64 2.56 -15.59
C GLY A 125 -8.08 1.58 -14.58
N SER A 126 -8.01 0.28 -14.90
CA SER A 126 -7.68 -0.74 -13.91
C SER A 126 -6.80 -1.84 -14.48
N ASP A 127 -5.87 -2.31 -13.66
CA ASP A 127 -5.11 -3.55 -13.89
C ASP A 127 -5.49 -4.65 -12.89
N PHE A 128 -6.35 -4.33 -11.92
CA PHE A 128 -6.84 -5.27 -10.91
C PHE A 128 -8.38 -5.32 -10.90
N TRP A 129 -8.93 -6.48 -10.57
CA TRP A 129 -10.38 -6.74 -10.47
C TRP A 129 -10.69 -7.59 -9.25
N PRO A 130 -11.89 -7.45 -8.65
CA PRO A 130 -12.26 -8.23 -7.48
C PRO A 130 -12.29 -9.73 -7.74
N GLY A 131 -12.00 -10.50 -6.70
CA GLY A 131 -12.21 -11.93 -6.67
C GLY A 131 -11.02 -12.81 -7.08
N PRO A 132 -11.16 -14.12 -6.86
CA PRO A 132 -10.14 -15.11 -7.18
C PRO A 132 -10.04 -15.39 -8.69
N LEU A 133 -8.93 -16.03 -9.06
CA LEU A 133 -8.79 -16.72 -10.34
C LEU A 133 -9.12 -18.20 -10.18
N ASP A 134 -9.77 -18.79 -11.19
CA ASP A 134 -10.03 -20.23 -11.21
C ASP A 134 -8.71 -21.00 -11.28
N GLY A 135 -8.51 -21.95 -10.37
CA GLY A 135 -7.26 -22.70 -10.25
C GLY A 135 -6.97 -23.65 -11.42
N ASN A 136 -7.93 -23.95 -12.29
CA ASN A 136 -7.75 -24.81 -13.46
C ASN A 136 -7.63 -23.99 -14.75
N THR A 137 -8.46 -22.96 -14.91
CA THR A 137 -8.48 -22.15 -16.14
C THR A 137 -7.60 -20.91 -16.06
N HIS A 138 -7.18 -20.51 -14.86
CA HIS A 138 -6.34 -19.34 -14.60
C HIS A 138 -7.00 -18.05 -15.09
N THR A 139 -8.32 -17.96 -14.97
CA THR A 139 -9.16 -16.84 -15.43
C THR A 139 -10.27 -16.58 -14.42
N THR A 140 -10.92 -15.42 -14.52
CA THR A 140 -12.17 -15.13 -13.82
C THR A 140 -13.27 -14.73 -14.80
N ASN A 141 -14.44 -14.39 -14.31
CA ASN A 141 -15.57 -13.91 -15.10
C ASN A 141 -16.37 -12.86 -14.30
N LYS A 142 -17.22 -12.11 -15.02
CA LYS A 142 -18.04 -11.05 -14.41
C LYS A 142 -18.82 -11.49 -13.18
N SER A 143 -19.47 -12.66 -13.20
CA SER A 143 -20.27 -13.12 -12.06
C SER A 143 -19.42 -13.37 -10.82
N THR A 144 -18.20 -13.90 -11.00
CA THR A 144 -17.24 -14.08 -9.92
C THR A 144 -16.77 -12.72 -9.40
N CYS A 145 -16.38 -11.80 -10.28
CA CYS A 145 -15.97 -10.46 -9.87
C CYS A 145 -17.09 -9.71 -9.12
N ASP A 146 -18.34 -9.75 -9.61
CA ASP A 146 -19.48 -9.11 -8.93
C ASP A 146 -19.77 -9.73 -7.55
N GLN A 147 -19.57 -11.05 -7.40
CA GLN A 147 -19.75 -11.74 -6.12
C GLN A 147 -18.68 -11.34 -5.09
N TRP A 148 -17.45 -11.12 -5.55
CA TRP A 148 -16.26 -10.87 -4.73
C TRP A 148 -15.85 -9.40 -4.69
N ASP A 149 -16.61 -8.50 -5.31
CA ASP A 149 -16.54 -7.06 -5.07
C ASP A 149 -17.01 -6.78 -3.64
N LYS A 150 -16.16 -7.12 -2.66
CA LYS A 150 -16.41 -7.16 -1.21
C LYS A 150 -15.11 -6.96 -0.43
N ILE A 151 -15.24 -6.40 0.76
CA ILE A 151 -14.22 -6.39 1.81
C ILE A 151 -14.87 -6.97 3.07
N TYR A 152 -14.21 -7.92 3.70
CA TYR A 152 -14.68 -8.57 4.92
C TYR A 152 -14.02 -7.89 6.11
N LYS A 153 -14.82 -7.24 6.96
CA LYS A 153 -14.37 -6.53 8.16
C LYS A 153 -14.75 -7.31 9.40
N VAL A 154 -13.81 -7.52 10.32
CA VAL A 154 -14.05 -8.11 11.63
C VAL A 154 -13.28 -7.34 12.70
N ASN A 155 -13.92 -7.13 13.85
CA ASN A 155 -13.27 -6.57 15.03
C ASN A 155 -12.86 -7.69 16.00
N GLY A 156 -11.69 -7.59 16.62
CA GLY A 156 -11.18 -8.57 17.60
C GLY A 156 -12.13 -8.80 18.78
N SER A 157 -12.77 -7.72 19.27
CA SER A 157 -13.81 -7.81 20.30
C SER A 157 -14.99 -8.74 19.94
N LYS A 158 -15.34 -8.84 18.65
CA LYS A 158 -16.38 -9.76 18.18
C LYS A 158 -15.92 -11.21 18.16
N ILE A 159 -14.63 -11.44 17.91
CA ILE A 159 -14.02 -12.77 17.97
C ILE A 159 -14.01 -13.28 19.41
N ILE A 160 -13.58 -12.44 20.35
CA ILE A 160 -13.60 -12.75 21.78
C ILE A 160 -15.03 -13.07 22.24
N GLU A 161 -16.00 -12.19 21.95
CA GLU A 161 -17.42 -12.40 22.28
C GLU A 161 -17.96 -13.73 21.68
N HIS A 162 -17.58 -14.05 20.45
CA HIS A 162 -18.00 -15.28 19.78
C HIS A 162 -17.50 -16.54 20.50
N VAL A 163 -16.21 -16.56 20.86
CA VAL A 163 -15.62 -17.70 21.56
C VAL A 163 -16.17 -17.85 22.98
N GLU A 164 -16.40 -16.75 23.69
CA GLU A 164 -17.00 -16.74 25.03
C GLU A 164 -18.46 -17.24 25.04
N ASN A 165 -19.25 -16.87 24.02
CA ASN A 165 -20.63 -17.32 23.87
C ASN A 165 -20.74 -18.83 23.62
N GLY A 166 -19.74 -19.41 22.96
CA GLY A 166 -19.63 -20.84 22.71
C GLY A 166 -20.49 -21.36 21.54
N SER A 167 -20.24 -22.63 21.20
CA SER A 167 -20.86 -23.29 20.04
C SER A 167 -22.39 -23.37 20.15
N GLY A 168 -23.09 -23.19 19.03
CA GLY A 168 -24.56 -23.19 18.94
C GLY A 168 -25.21 -21.83 19.20
N VAL A 169 -24.44 -20.79 19.50
CA VAL A 169 -24.90 -19.40 19.51
C VAL A 169 -24.70 -18.79 18.11
N LEU A 170 -25.66 -17.99 17.65
CA LEU A 170 -25.54 -17.30 16.37
C LEU A 170 -24.36 -16.33 16.41
N ALA A 171 -23.42 -16.49 15.48
CA ALA A 171 -22.27 -15.61 15.33
C ALA A 171 -22.69 -14.21 14.83
N ASP A 172 -21.87 -13.21 15.13
CA ASP A 172 -21.98 -11.88 14.50
C ASP A 172 -21.82 -12.03 12.97
N GLU A 173 -22.51 -11.19 12.21
CA GLU A 173 -22.47 -11.24 10.74
C GLU A 173 -21.04 -11.13 10.18
N GLN A 174 -20.16 -10.38 10.86
CA GLN A 174 -18.75 -10.24 10.49
C GLN A 174 -18.00 -11.58 10.50
N ILE A 175 -18.34 -12.44 11.47
CA ILE A 175 -17.75 -13.77 11.65
C ILE A 175 -18.46 -14.76 10.74
N ASP A 176 -19.80 -14.75 10.75
CA ASP A 176 -20.59 -15.71 9.96
C ASP A 176 -20.29 -15.59 8.46
N ASN A 177 -20.07 -14.38 7.94
CA ASN A 177 -19.79 -14.16 6.52
C ASN A 177 -18.32 -14.32 6.12
N TRP A 178 -17.39 -14.53 7.07
CA TRP A 178 -15.97 -14.63 6.75
C TRP A 178 -15.69 -15.71 5.68
N PRO A 179 -14.80 -15.46 4.70
CA PRO A 179 -14.59 -16.35 3.57
C PRO A 179 -13.57 -17.47 3.88
N GLY A 180 -13.70 -18.08 5.05
CA GLY A 180 -13.03 -19.33 5.38
C GLY A 180 -13.56 -20.48 4.52
N ARG A 181 -12.81 -21.60 4.47
CA ARG A 181 -13.15 -22.74 3.60
C ARG A 181 -14.49 -23.37 3.96
N ARG A 182 -15.48 -23.31 3.08
CA ARG A 182 -16.77 -23.99 3.29
C ARG A 182 -16.84 -25.36 2.62
N ARG A 183 -17.79 -26.19 3.07
CA ARG A 183 -18.05 -27.50 2.46
C ARG A 183 -18.36 -27.36 0.97
N GLY A 184 -17.65 -28.13 0.15
CA GLY A 184 -17.74 -28.06 -1.31
C GLY A 184 -16.78 -27.07 -1.97
N GLN A 185 -15.98 -26.31 -1.19
CA GLN A 185 -14.90 -25.48 -1.72
C GLN A 185 -13.56 -26.24 -1.69
N PRO A 186 -12.75 -26.13 -2.77
CA PRO A 186 -11.51 -26.89 -2.88
C PRO A 186 -10.42 -26.40 -1.92
N ALA A 187 -10.43 -25.12 -1.54
CA ALA A 187 -9.43 -24.50 -0.66
C ALA A 187 -10.05 -23.36 0.16
N SER A 188 -9.38 -22.97 1.24
CA SER A 188 -9.70 -21.72 1.94
C SER A 188 -9.23 -20.51 1.14
N LEU A 189 -9.92 -19.38 1.32
CA LEU A 189 -9.49 -18.10 0.74
C LEU A 189 -8.94 -17.19 1.83
N ALA A 190 -9.65 -17.06 2.96
CA ALA A 190 -9.14 -16.39 4.14
C ALA A 190 -8.73 -17.39 5.24
N PRO A 191 -7.72 -17.06 6.06
CA PRO A 191 -7.33 -17.86 7.21
C PRO A 191 -8.43 -17.86 8.29
N PHE A 192 -8.57 -18.98 9.00
CA PHE A 192 -9.51 -19.13 10.12
C PHE A 192 -8.98 -20.16 11.14
N PHE A 193 -9.40 -20.01 12.39
CA PHE A 193 -9.19 -21.01 13.43
C PHE A 193 -10.21 -22.12 13.27
N ASP A 194 -9.75 -23.35 13.03
CA ASP A 194 -10.57 -24.55 12.92
C ASP A 194 -10.58 -25.29 14.26
N LYS A 195 -11.67 -25.14 15.01
CA LYS A 195 -11.76 -25.63 16.39
C LYS A 195 -11.91 -27.13 16.48
N ASP A 196 -12.63 -27.75 15.54
CA ASP A 196 -12.91 -29.19 15.54
C ASP A 196 -12.00 -30.00 14.60
N ASN A 197 -11.11 -29.32 13.88
CA ASN A 197 -10.15 -29.86 12.93
C ASN A 197 -10.83 -30.63 11.77
N ASP A 198 -12.04 -30.24 11.36
CA ASP A 198 -12.73 -30.84 10.22
C ASP A 198 -12.30 -30.27 8.86
N GLY A 199 -11.52 -29.18 8.88
CA GLY A 199 -10.96 -28.48 7.74
C GLY A 199 -11.92 -27.50 7.07
N TYR A 200 -13.06 -27.19 7.69
CA TYR A 200 -14.07 -26.28 7.17
C TYR A 200 -14.46 -25.23 8.20
N TYR A 201 -14.65 -24.00 7.72
CA TYR A 201 -15.12 -22.89 8.52
C TYR A 201 -16.61 -23.01 8.84
N ASP A 202 -16.91 -23.31 10.11
CA ASP A 202 -18.23 -23.33 10.71
C ASP A 202 -18.26 -22.55 12.05
N PRO A 203 -18.60 -21.25 12.01
CA PRO A 203 -18.73 -20.44 13.21
C PRO A 203 -19.69 -21.00 14.25
N GLN A 204 -20.72 -21.76 13.85
CA GLN A 204 -21.65 -22.34 14.82
C GLN A 204 -20.98 -23.42 15.68
N ASN A 205 -19.88 -24.01 15.22
CA ASN A 205 -19.07 -24.95 15.98
C ASN A 205 -17.92 -24.26 16.73
N GLY A 206 -17.73 -22.96 16.56
CA GLY A 206 -16.78 -22.12 17.30
C GLY A 206 -15.52 -21.76 16.53
N ASP A 207 -15.54 -21.84 15.21
CA ASP A 207 -14.48 -21.33 14.34
C ASP A 207 -14.56 -19.81 14.23
N TYR A 208 -13.43 -19.15 14.01
CA TYR A 208 -13.38 -17.69 13.89
C TYR A 208 -12.24 -17.22 12.97
N PRO A 209 -12.32 -15.98 12.45
CA PRO A 209 -11.27 -15.38 11.64
C PRO A 209 -9.96 -15.25 12.44
N ILE A 210 -8.83 -15.49 11.77
CA ILE A 210 -7.49 -15.26 12.35
C ILE A 210 -6.64 -14.46 11.37
N LEU A 211 -5.57 -13.83 11.85
CA LEU A 211 -4.63 -13.11 10.99
C LEU A 211 -3.83 -14.05 10.08
N ARG A 212 -3.38 -15.19 10.61
CA ARG A 212 -2.51 -16.16 9.92
C ARG A 212 -2.55 -17.54 10.57
N GLU A 213 -2.32 -18.58 9.79
CA GLU A 213 -2.28 -19.96 10.29
C GLU A 213 -0.95 -20.29 10.99
N ASP A 214 0.15 -19.75 10.48
CA ASP A 214 1.50 -19.95 11.01
C ASP A 214 2.31 -18.65 11.02
N CYS A 215 3.40 -18.66 11.78
CA CYS A 215 4.41 -17.63 11.78
C CYS A 215 5.80 -18.22 11.58
N ASN A 216 6.48 -17.84 10.49
CA ASN A 216 7.80 -18.36 10.13
C ASN A 216 7.84 -19.90 10.06
N GLY A 217 6.74 -20.53 9.62
CA GLY A 217 6.61 -21.99 9.55
C GLY A 217 6.40 -22.67 10.91
N LEU A 218 6.18 -21.91 11.97
CA LEU A 218 5.81 -22.40 13.29
C LEU A 218 4.31 -22.22 13.52
N SER A 219 3.67 -23.27 14.03
CA SER A 219 2.28 -23.17 14.51
C SER A 219 2.21 -22.14 15.63
N ILE A 220 1.19 -21.31 15.58
CA ILE A 220 0.84 -20.36 16.63
C ILE A 220 -0.49 -20.78 17.25
N ASP A 221 -0.72 -20.44 18.51
CA ASP A 221 -1.92 -20.87 19.26
C ASP A 221 -3.19 -20.19 18.73
N ASN A 222 -3.04 -19.00 18.13
CA ASN A 222 -4.12 -18.22 17.54
C ASN A 222 -5.29 -18.00 18.53
N LEU A 223 -4.98 -17.60 19.76
CA LEU A 223 -6.02 -17.28 20.73
C LEU A 223 -6.83 -16.07 20.25
N PRO A 224 -8.10 -15.94 20.66
CA PRO A 224 -8.94 -14.78 20.31
C PRO A 224 -8.30 -13.44 20.67
N GLU A 225 -7.62 -13.38 21.82
CA GLU A 225 -6.90 -12.21 22.33
C GLU A 225 -5.63 -11.86 21.52
N ASP A 226 -5.07 -12.82 20.77
CA ASP A 226 -3.88 -12.59 19.94
C ASP A 226 -4.25 -11.94 18.58
N GLN A 227 -5.54 -11.88 18.25
CA GLN A 227 -5.99 -11.35 16.97
C GLN A 227 -6.02 -9.82 16.96
N PRO A 228 -5.78 -9.18 15.79
CA PRO A 228 -5.87 -7.72 15.70
C PRO A 228 -7.22 -7.17 16.14
N ASP A 229 -7.21 -6.01 16.79
CA ASP A 229 -8.44 -5.34 17.25
C ASP A 229 -9.39 -5.02 16.09
N GLN A 230 -8.85 -4.83 14.88
CA GLN A 230 -9.61 -4.79 13.65
C GLN A 230 -8.80 -5.34 12.48
N MET A 231 -9.45 -6.15 11.65
CA MET A 231 -8.88 -6.62 10.38
C MET A 231 -9.89 -6.55 9.23
N LEU A 232 -9.38 -6.22 8.06
CA LEU A 232 -10.07 -6.18 6.78
C LEU A 232 -9.39 -7.19 5.84
N TRP A 233 -10.17 -8.06 5.22
CA TRP A 233 -9.66 -9.01 4.23
C TRP A 233 -10.40 -8.87 2.90
N TRP A 234 -9.65 -8.92 1.79
CA TRP A 234 -10.20 -8.94 0.45
C TRP A 234 -9.29 -9.70 -0.52
N ILE A 235 -9.86 -10.05 -1.67
CA ILE A 235 -9.18 -10.80 -2.73
C ILE A 235 -9.42 -10.13 -4.08
N TYR A 236 -8.37 -10.04 -4.88
CA TYR A 236 -8.40 -9.44 -6.21
C TYR A 236 -7.37 -10.11 -7.12
N ASN A 237 -7.45 -9.83 -8.42
CA ASN A 237 -6.59 -10.46 -9.43
C ASN A 237 -6.29 -9.51 -10.58
N ASP A 238 -5.25 -9.82 -11.36
CA ASP A 238 -4.86 -9.01 -12.52
C ASP A 238 -5.39 -9.55 -13.86
N LYS A 239 -6.32 -10.51 -13.87
CA LYS A 239 -6.77 -11.16 -15.11
C LYS A 239 -8.29 -11.24 -15.22
N GLY A 240 -8.96 -10.16 -14.82
CA GLY A 240 -10.40 -9.95 -14.95
C GLY A 240 -10.81 -9.20 -16.22
N ASN A 241 -9.92 -8.38 -16.78
CA ASN A 241 -10.11 -7.67 -18.04
C ASN A 241 -8.74 -7.26 -18.63
N ILE A 242 -8.74 -6.45 -19.70
CA ILE A 242 -7.55 -5.81 -20.22
C ILE A 242 -6.99 -4.79 -19.22
N HIS A 243 -5.68 -4.75 -19.08
CA HIS A 243 -4.97 -3.74 -18.28
C HIS A 243 -5.04 -2.40 -19.00
N SER A 244 -5.75 -1.44 -18.42
CA SER A 244 -5.90 -0.12 -19.01
C SER A 244 -5.13 0.96 -18.27
N GLU A 245 -4.69 0.71 -17.04
CA GLU A 245 -3.90 1.67 -16.26
C GLU A 245 -2.47 1.68 -16.76
N THR A 246 -1.81 0.51 -16.81
CA THR A 246 -0.43 0.40 -17.30
C THR A 246 -0.32 0.08 -18.79
N GLN A 247 -1.38 -0.46 -19.37
CA GLN A 247 -1.37 -1.08 -20.72
C GLN A 247 -0.43 -2.30 -20.82
N GLY A 248 -0.10 -2.92 -19.67
CA GLY A 248 0.71 -4.13 -19.57
C GLY A 248 -0.03 -5.38 -20.04
N GLU A 249 0.70 -6.48 -20.18
CA GLU A 249 0.08 -7.79 -20.33
C GLU A 249 -0.07 -8.45 -18.95
N PRO A 250 -1.24 -9.06 -18.66
CA PRO A 250 -1.51 -9.65 -17.35
C PRO A 250 -0.58 -10.84 -17.07
N ILE A 251 -0.25 -11.01 -15.79
CA ILE A 251 0.51 -12.12 -15.24
C ILE A 251 -0.40 -13.32 -15.00
N GLY A 252 -1.60 -13.10 -14.45
CA GLY A 252 -2.44 -14.14 -13.85
C GLY A 252 -2.16 -14.34 -12.36
N VAL A 253 -1.93 -13.25 -11.63
CA VAL A 253 -1.77 -13.25 -10.18
C VAL A 253 -3.10 -13.04 -9.47
N GLU A 254 -3.26 -13.76 -8.38
CA GLU A 254 -4.28 -13.55 -7.36
C GLU A 254 -3.63 -12.97 -6.11
N MET A 255 -4.25 -11.96 -5.54
CA MET A 255 -3.77 -11.18 -4.41
C MET A 255 -4.79 -11.31 -3.29
N GLN A 256 -4.38 -11.84 -2.15
CA GLN A 256 -5.18 -11.96 -0.94
C GLN A 256 -4.57 -11.04 0.10
N THR A 257 -5.25 -9.94 0.42
CA THR A 257 -4.70 -8.89 1.28
C THR A 257 -5.51 -8.75 2.56
N THR A 258 -4.79 -8.68 3.68
CA THR A 258 -5.32 -8.31 4.98
C THR A 258 -4.74 -6.96 5.39
N ALA A 259 -5.58 -5.99 5.77
CA ALA A 259 -5.19 -4.77 6.47
C ALA A 259 -5.65 -4.88 7.93
N PHE A 260 -4.80 -4.53 8.89
CA PHE A 260 -5.11 -4.70 10.31
C PHE A 260 -4.39 -3.67 11.18
N ALA A 261 -4.89 -3.47 12.40
CA ALA A 261 -4.34 -2.55 13.37
C ALA A 261 -4.68 -2.97 14.80
N PHE A 262 -3.88 -2.46 15.75
CA PHE A 262 -4.02 -2.68 17.19
C PHE A 262 -4.26 -1.33 17.88
N GLU A 263 -5.21 -1.29 18.81
CA GLU A 263 -5.50 -0.14 19.67
C GLU A 263 -4.66 -0.27 20.95
N THR A 264 -3.54 0.45 21.00
CA THR A 264 -2.60 0.41 22.14
C THR A 264 -2.47 1.78 22.80
N ASN A 265 -1.69 1.86 23.89
CA ASN A 265 -1.38 3.12 24.57
C ASN A 265 0.03 3.64 24.25
N ASP A 266 0.68 3.08 23.23
CA ASP A 266 2.04 3.37 22.83
C ASP A 266 2.13 3.67 21.32
N GLU A 267 3.33 3.71 20.75
CA GLU A 267 3.56 4.08 19.35
C GLU A 267 2.87 3.14 18.35
N VAL A 268 2.51 1.90 18.72
CA VAL A 268 1.79 0.97 17.84
C VAL A 268 0.38 1.50 17.52
N ASN A 269 -0.17 2.34 18.40
CA ASN A 269 -1.47 2.98 18.21
C ASN A 269 -1.48 3.92 16.98
N ASP A 270 -0.31 4.34 16.50
CA ASP A 270 -0.13 5.20 15.33
C ASP A 270 0.24 4.40 14.05
N MET A 271 0.13 3.07 14.08
CA MET A 271 0.56 2.17 13.00
C MET A 271 -0.60 1.44 12.33
N THR A 272 -0.48 1.14 11.04
CA THR A 272 -1.37 0.18 10.35
C THR A 272 -0.54 -0.84 9.58
N PHE A 273 -1.05 -2.07 9.45
CA PHE A 273 -0.30 -3.19 8.89
C PHE A 273 -1.04 -3.84 7.75
N TYR A 274 -0.28 -4.36 6.78
CA TYR A 274 -0.81 -4.94 5.55
C TYR A 274 -0.02 -6.20 5.20
N THR A 275 -0.68 -7.34 5.08
CA THR A 275 -0.10 -8.58 4.56
C THR A 275 -0.80 -8.96 3.27
N THR A 276 -0.04 -9.21 2.21
CA THR A 276 -0.56 -9.68 0.92
C THR A 276 0.10 -11.00 0.54
N SER A 277 -0.73 -12.04 0.38
CA SER A 277 -0.33 -13.29 -0.26
C SER A 277 -0.57 -13.16 -1.77
N ILE A 278 0.48 -13.46 -2.53
CA ILE A 278 0.53 -13.35 -3.99
C ILE A 278 0.66 -14.76 -4.53
N VAL A 279 -0.36 -15.19 -5.26
CA VAL A 279 -0.38 -16.52 -5.87
C VAL A 279 -0.28 -16.35 -7.37
N ASN A 280 0.78 -16.90 -7.96
CA ASN A 280 0.85 -17.02 -9.42
C ASN A 280 -0.10 -18.12 -9.87
N ARG A 281 -1.36 -17.76 -10.14
CA ARG A 281 -2.34 -18.65 -10.76
C ARG A 281 -2.09 -18.77 -12.26
N GLY A 282 -1.18 -18.02 -12.85
CA GLY A 282 -0.84 -18.11 -14.27
C GLY A 282 -0.06 -19.39 -14.61
N ALA A 283 -0.02 -19.71 -15.91
CA ALA A 283 0.76 -20.84 -16.42
C ALA A 283 2.22 -20.48 -16.75
N GLN A 284 2.61 -19.22 -16.57
CA GLN A 284 3.92 -18.69 -16.97
C GLN A 284 4.85 -18.60 -15.77
N VAL A 285 6.12 -18.96 -15.99
CA VAL A 285 7.22 -18.62 -15.09
C VAL A 285 7.64 -17.18 -15.39
N LEU A 286 7.73 -16.34 -14.36
CA LEU A 286 8.32 -15.02 -14.46
C LEU A 286 9.73 -14.97 -13.88
N LYS A 287 10.64 -14.38 -14.65
CA LYS A 287 12.01 -14.06 -14.25
C LYS A 287 12.14 -12.56 -14.06
N ASN A 288 13.18 -12.14 -13.33
CA ASN A 288 13.39 -10.73 -13.00
C ASN A 288 12.11 -10.11 -12.43
N THR A 289 11.43 -10.87 -11.57
CA THR A 289 10.18 -10.43 -10.96
C THR A 289 10.52 -9.48 -9.84
N TYR A 290 9.83 -8.34 -9.81
CA TYR A 290 9.90 -7.37 -8.74
C TYR A 290 8.51 -7.14 -8.22
N PHE A 291 8.44 -7.05 -6.91
CA PHE A 291 7.30 -6.59 -6.16
C PHE A 291 7.62 -5.20 -5.65
N GLY A 292 6.65 -4.27 -5.63
CA GLY A 292 6.86 -3.00 -4.95
C GLY A 292 5.60 -2.40 -4.35
N GLN A 293 5.79 -1.71 -3.22
CA GLN A 293 4.78 -0.85 -2.61
C GLN A 293 4.96 0.55 -3.19
N TRP A 294 3.98 1.00 -3.97
CA TRP A 294 3.89 2.37 -4.45
C TRP A 294 3.17 3.23 -3.41
N VAL A 295 3.71 4.42 -3.18
CA VAL A 295 3.20 5.38 -2.20
C VAL A 295 3.17 6.76 -2.83
N ASP A 296 2.00 7.37 -2.76
CA ASP A 296 1.82 8.80 -2.90
C ASP A 296 1.81 9.45 -1.52
N ALA A 297 2.93 10.09 -1.20
CA ALA A 297 3.15 10.71 0.08
C ALA A 297 2.70 12.16 0.02
N ASP A 298 1.73 12.49 0.87
CA ASP A 298 1.22 13.85 1.07
C ASP A 298 1.13 14.08 2.58
N LEU A 299 2.24 14.48 3.17
CA LEU A 299 2.36 14.65 4.61
C LEU A 299 1.80 16.02 5.01
N GLY A 300 0.47 16.08 5.16
CA GLY A 300 -0.22 17.34 5.37
C GLY A 300 -0.19 18.18 4.10
N ASN A 301 0.69 19.19 4.03
CA ASN A 301 0.92 19.94 2.79
C ASN A 301 1.94 19.24 1.90
N PHE A 302 1.44 18.58 0.87
CA PHE A 302 2.25 17.90 -0.15
C PHE A 302 3.30 18.79 -0.85
N ALA A 303 3.17 20.12 -0.79
CA ALA A 303 4.07 21.04 -1.49
C ALA A 303 5.43 21.24 -0.78
N ASP A 304 5.58 20.77 0.45
CA ASP A 304 6.83 20.83 1.21
C ASP A 304 7.37 19.46 1.61
N ASP A 305 7.03 18.41 0.86
CA ASP A 305 7.51 17.06 1.14
C ASP A 305 8.88 16.73 0.52
N TYR A 306 9.70 16.03 1.31
CA TYR A 306 10.85 15.25 0.88
C TYR A 306 10.60 13.77 1.16
N VAL A 307 11.28 12.92 0.39
CA VAL A 307 11.27 11.46 0.58
C VAL A 307 12.67 10.90 0.70
N GLY A 308 12.77 9.72 1.31
CA GLY A 308 14.01 8.97 1.38
C GLY A 308 13.79 7.57 1.91
N CYS A 309 14.89 6.86 2.16
CA CYS A 309 14.81 5.54 2.75
C CYS A 309 15.88 5.30 3.80
N ASP A 310 15.65 4.30 4.65
CA ASP A 310 16.65 3.71 5.52
C ASP A 310 16.82 2.23 5.12
N VAL A 311 17.97 1.91 4.54
CA VAL A 311 18.28 0.58 4.00
C VAL A 311 18.32 -0.47 5.12
N GLY A 312 18.86 -0.11 6.29
CA GLY A 312 18.97 -1.03 7.42
C GLY A 312 17.63 -1.36 8.07
N LEU A 313 16.68 -0.43 8.00
CA LEU A 313 15.31 -0.60 8.50
C LEU A 313 14.33 -1.07 7.42
N SER A 314 14.75 -1.19 6.16
CA SER A 314 13.85 -1.40 5.01
C SER A 314 12.69 -0.39 4.95
N LEU A 315 12.93 0.84 5.41
CA LEU A 315 11.93 1.89 5.58
C LEU A 315 12.00 2.89 4.42
N GLY A 316 10.87 3.16 3.76
CA GLY A 316 10.68 4.31 2.86
C GLY A 316 9.86 5.36 3.58
N PHE A 317 10.23 6.63 3.52
CA PHE A 317 9.60 7.66 4.35
C PHE A 317 9.41 8.99 3.63
N CYS A 318 8.51 9.79 4.19
CA CYS A 318 8.22 11.17 3.84
C CYS A 318 8.35 12.06 5.08
N TYR A 319 8.91 13.25 4.87
CA TYR A 319 9.14 14.26 5.91
C TYR A 319 9.13 15.66 5.29
N ASN A 320 8.73 16.66 6.05
CA ASN A 320 8.65 18.04 5.55
C ASN A 320 10.05 18.65 5.33
N GLY A 321 10.14 19.57 4.38
CA GLY A 321 11.38 20.23 3.96
C GLY A 321 11.89 21.27 4.95
N ASP A 322 11.04 21.71 5.87
CA ASP A 322 11.38 22.58 7.00
C ASP A 322 10.57 22.24 8.27
N ASP A 323 10.71 23.08 9.30
CA ASP A 323 10.15 22.81 10.63
C ASP A 323 8.67 23.18 10.78
N ASN A 324 7.98 23.59 9.71
CA ASN A 324 6.59 24.01 9.73
C ASN A 324 5.81 23.55 8.50
N ASP A 325 4.91 22.59 8.69
CA ASP A 325 4.01 22.16 7.62
C ASP A 325 2.84 23.15 7.45
N GLU A 326 2.83 23.88 6.33
CA GLU A 326 1.98 25.04 6.13
C GLU A 326 0.52 24.77 5.74
N GLY A 327 -0.30 25.80 5.97
CA GLY A 327 -1.65 25.86 5.44
C GLY A 327 -2.67 25.11 6.31
N VAL A 328 -3.87 24.97 5.76
CA VAL A 328 -5.02 24.42 6.50
C VAL A 328 -4.87 22.92 6.72
N LEU A 329 -4.27 22.23 5.74
CA LEU A 329 -4.05 20.78 5.77
C LEU A 329 -2.72 20.40 6.43
N GLY A 330 -1.77 21.33 6.51
CA GLY A 330 -0.47 21.09 7.13
C GLY A 330 -0.53 20.91 8.64
N TYR A 331 0.39 20.10 9.17
CA TYR A 331 0.55 19.75 10.57
C TYR A 331 1.11 20.88 11.46
N GLY A 332 1.65 21.95 10.88
CA GLY A 332 2.26 23.08 11.56
C GLY A 332 3.66 22.77 12.12
N LEU A 333 4.07 23.51 13.15
CA LEU A 333 5.40 23.39 13.75
C LEU A 333 5.70 21.98 14.29
N ASN A 334 6.95 21.56 14.15
CA ASN A 334 7.41 20.20 14.41
C ASN A 334 6.50 19.20 13.69
N PRO A 335 6.46 19.25 12.35
CA PRO A 335 5.60 18.36 11.59
C PRO A 335 6.02 16.90 11.82
N PRO A 336 5.08 15.95 11.66
CA PRO A 336 5.39 14.54 11.79
C PRO A 336 6.34 14.05 10.69
N SER A 337 6.62 12.76 10.72
CA SER A 337 7.10 12.00 9.56
C SER A 337 6.25 10.74 9.46
N VAL A 338 6.13 10.21 8.24
CA VAL A 338 5.41 8.98 7.95
C VAL A 338 6.28 8.08 7.10
N GLY A 339 6.18 6.77 7.27
CA GLY A 339 6.91 5.83 6.44
C GLY A 339 6.20 4.51 6.30
N VAL A 340 6.68 3.75 5.32
CA VAL A 340 6.28 2.38 5.07
C VAL A 340 7.47 1.48 5.33
N ASP A 341 7.37 0.70 6.38
CA ASP A 341 8.34 -0.32 6.78
C ASP A 341 8.06 -1.62 6.01
N PHE A 342 9.08 -2.17 5.36
CA PHE A 342 8.98 -3.37 4.53
C PHE A 342 9.49 -4.57 5.34
N PHE A 343 8.56 -5.27 6.00
CA PHE A 343 8.89 -6.34 6.94
C PHE A 343 9.17 -7.69 6.28
N GLU A 344 8.42 -8.03 5.24
CA GLU A 344 8.47 -9.35 4.59
C GLU A 344 8.40 -9.19 3.09
N GLY A 345 9.27 -9.88 2.36
CA GLY A 345 9.23 -9.92 0.90
C GLY A 345 9.27 -11.33 0.32
N PRO A 346 9.39 -11.43 -1.02
CA PRO A 346 9.49 -12.71 -1.71
C PRO A 346 10.66 -13.56 -1.21
N THR A 347 10.43 -14.86 -1.10
CA THR A 347 11.47 -15.86 -0.81
C THR A 347 12.08 -16.39 -2.09
N VAL A 348 13.41 -16.52 -2.10
CA VAL A 348 14.19 -17.10 -3.19
C VAL A 348 14.92 -18.36 -2.73
N ASP A 349 14.88 -19.39 -3.56
CA ASP A 349 15.73 -20.57 -3.38
C ASP A 349 17.18 -20.22 -3.78
N THR A 350 18.12 -20.44 -2.86
CA THR A 350 19.55 -20.23 -3.07
C THR A 350 20.36 -21.38 -2.48
N ILE A 351 21.66 -21.42 -2.74
CA ILE A 351 22.57 -22.43 -2.18
C ILE A 351 23.55 -21.73 -1.24
N ILE A 352 23.42 -21.98 0.06
CA ILE A 352 24.34 -21.49 1.10
C ILE A 352 25.18 -22.67 1.59
N GLY A 353 26.49 -22.62 1.35
CA GLY A 353 27.40 -23.69 1.78
C GLY A 353 27.13 -25.06 1.13
N GLY A 354 26.50 -25.10 -0.05
CA GLY A 354 26.13 -26.33 -0.75
C GLY A 354 24.76 -26.91 -0.35
N ILE A 355 24.00 -26.21 0.50
CA ILE A 355 22.66 -26.60 0.95
C ILE A 355 21.64 -25.66 0.33
N GLU A 356 20.59 -26.21 -0.28
CA GLU A 356 19.43 -25.43 -0.74
C GLU A 356 18.76 -24.78 0.47
N THR A 357 18.62 -23.46 0.41
CA THR A 357 18.10 -22.62 1.49
C THR A 357 17.17 -21.58 0.87
N LYS A 358 16.00 -21.40 1.48
CA LYS A 358 15.12 -20.28 1.15
C LYS A 358 15.57 -19.06 1.92
N VAL A 359 15.79 -17.97 1.19
CA VAL A 359 16.15 -16.66 1.75
C VAL A 359 15.05 -15.68 1.40
N GLU A 360 14.56 -14.97 2.39
CA GLU A 360 13.63 -13.86 2.19
C GLU A 360 14.39 -12.63 1.69
N LEU A 361 13.82 -11.95 0.69
CA LEU A 361 14.35 -10.69 0.18
C LEU A 361 13.67 -9.51 0.87
N GLY A 362 14.45 -8.69 1.58
CA GLY A 362 14.00 -7.38 2.07
C GLY A 362 13.90 -6.32 0.98
N MET A 363 13.89 -5.04 1.36
CA MET A 363 13.87 -3.93 0.41
C MET A 363 15.17 -3.89 -0.42
N SER A 364 15.04 -4.10 -1.74
CA SER A 364 16.17 -4.20 -2.68
C SER A 364 16.37 -2.97 -3.57
N LYS A 365 15.34 -2.12 -3.67
CA LYS A 365 15.31 -0.86 -4.42
C LYS A 365 14.45 0.18 -3.71
N PHE A 366 14.85 1.44 -3.79
CA PHE A 366 14.02 2.59 -3.47
C PHE A 366 14.18 3.66 -4.56
N VAL A 367 13.09 3.99 -5.24
CA VAL A 367 13.05 5.04 -6.26
C VAL A 367 11.97 6.05 -5.93
N TYR A 368 12.18 7.31 -6.30
CA TYR A 368 11.18 8.35 -6.22
C TYR A 368 10.87 8.92 -7.60
N TYR A 369 9.71 9.52 -7.75
CA TYR A 369 9.36 10.31 -8.92
C TYR A 369 8.45 11.48 -8.53
N ASN A 370 8.45 12.52 -9.35
CA ASN A 370 7.65 13.73 -9.14
C ASN A 370 6.28 13.58 -9.80
N ASN A 371 5.26 14.23 -9.24
CA ASN A 371 3.98 14.38 -9.90
C ASN A 371 4.06 15.36 -11.08
N ASP A 372 4.80 15.01 -12.14
CA ASP A 372 4.97 15.85 -13.32
C ASP A 372 5.12 15.00 -14.61
N ALA A 373 5.39 15.67 -15.75
CA ALA A 373 5.55 15.03 -17.06
C ALA A 373 7.02 14.79 -17.42
N ASN A 374 7.93 14.90 -16.45
CA ASN A 374 9.35 14.71 -16.67
C ASN A 374 9.58 13.31 -17.28
N SER A 375 10.37 13.27 -18.36
CA SER A 375 10.64 12.03 -19.09
C SER A 375 11.59 11.09 -18.35
N VAL A 376 12.27 11.57 -17.30
CA VAL A 376 13.25 10.81 -16.52
C VAL A 376 12.63 10.30 -15.23
N ASN A 377 12.05 11.19 -14.42
CA ASN A 377 11.54 10.86 -13.09
C ASN A 377 10.15 11.49 -12.83
N GLY A 378 9.29 11.55 -13.85
CA GLY A 378 7.89 11.99 -13.73
C GLY A 378 6.91 10.81 -13.73
N ASN A 379 5.62 11.11 -13.86
CA ASN A 379 4.54 10.12 -13.82
C ASN A 379 4.70 9.02 -14.89
N PRO A 380 4.53 7.72 -14.53
CA PRO A 380 4.63 6.61 -15.48
C PRO A 380 3.42 6.57 -16.44
N GLY A 381 3.71 6.34 -17.72
CA GLY A 381 2.72 6.39 -18.80
C GLY A 381 2.39 5.05 -19.47
N ILE A 382 3.32 4.11 -19.44
CA ILE A 382 3.22 2.79 -20.10
C ILE A 382 3.90 1.72 -19.24
N ALA A 383 3.57 0.45 -19.45
CA ALA A 383 4.08 -0.68 -18.66
C ALA A 383 5.61 -0.69 -18.44
N THR A 384 6.39 -0.27 -19.43
CA THR A 384 7.86 -0.19 -19.29
C THR A 384 8.29 0.86 -18.25
N ASP A 385 7.58 1.97 -18.13
CA ASP A 385 7.85 3.02 -17.15
C ASP A 385 7.67 2.48 -15.72
N PHE A 386 6.54 1.82 -15.47
CA PHE A 386 6.24 1.16 -14.18
C PHE A 386 7.28 0.10 -13.83
N TYR A 387 7.64 -0.75 -14.80
CA TYR A 387 8.64 -1.79 -14.58
C TYR A 387 10.06 -1.25 -14.42
N ASN A 388 10.37 -0.07 -14.97
CA ASN A 388 11.63 0.61 -14.69
C ASN A 388 11.69 1.05 -13.23
N TYR A 389 10.63 1.69 -12.71
CA TYR A 389 10.58 2.08 -11.32
C TYR A 389 10.67 0.89 -10.35
N LEU A 390 9.95 -0.21 -10.62
CA LEU A 390 10.08 -1.45 -9.84
C LEU A 390 11.51 -1.99 -9.76
N ARG A 391 12.35 -1.69 -10.76
CA ARG A 391 13.74 -2.15 -10.85
C ARG A 391 14.74 -1.15 -10.27
N GLY A 392 14.29 -0.04 -9.69
CA GLY A 392 15.16 1.07 -9.28
C GLY A 392 15.86 1.72 -10.47
N LYS A 393 15.12 1.97 -11.54
CA LYS A 393 15.59 2.70 -12.73
C LYS A 393 14.71 3.90 -12.97
N TRP A 394 15.27 4.91 -13.62
CA TRP A 394 14.49 6.03 -14.14
C TRP A 394 13.53 5.54 -15.21
N ARG A 395 12.50 6.35 -15.50
CA ARG A 395 11.51 6.09 -16.55
C ARG A 395 12.14 5.78 -17.90
N THR A 396 13.29 6.38 -18.21
CA THR A 396 14.09 6.13 -19.42
C THR A 396 14.71 4.74 -19.48
N GLY A 397 14.77 4.02 -18.36
CA GLY A 397 15.47 2.75 -18.19
C GLY A 397 16.92 2.90 -17.71
N ASP A 398 17.40 4.15 -17.59
CA ASP A 398 18.73 4.46 -17.06
C ASP A 398 18.82 4.10 -15.57
N ASP A 399 20.02 3.73 -15.13
CA ASP A 399 20.27 3.45 -13.72
C ASP A 399 20.22 4.73 -12.89
N MET A 400 19.73 4.63 -11.66
CA MET A 400 19.88 5.68 -10.66
C MET A 400 21.35 5.79 -10.26
N LEU A 401 21.84 7.01 -10.05
CA LEU A 401 23.23 7.26 -9.68
C LEU A 401 23.33 7.94 -8.32
N HIS A 402 24.27 7.48 -7.50
CA HIS A 402 24.73 8.18 -6.32
C HIS A 402 25.50 9.47 -6.74
N PRO A 403 25.61 10.52 -5.89
CA PRO A 403 26.34 11.74 -6.24
C PRO A 403 27.81 11.54 -6.63
N ASP A 404 28.43 10.41 -6.28
CA ASP A 404 29.77 10.03 -6.75
C ASP A 404 29.82 9.54 -8.22
N GLY A 405 28.66 9.39 -8.88
CA GLY A 405 28.49 8.96 -10.26
C GLY A 405 28.40 7.44 -10.47
N THR A 406 28.39 6.65 -9.40
CA THR A 406 28.20 5.20 -9.46
C THR A 406 26.72 4.82 -9.37
N LYS A 407 26.37 3.58 -9.75
CA LYS A 407 24.99 3.11 -9.72
C LYS A 407 24.56 2.89 -8.27
N THR A 408 23.37 3.35 -7.93
CA THR A 408 22.74 3.09 -6.63
C THR A 408 21.42 2.37 -6.80
N ASN A 409 21.03 1.65 -5.74
CA ASN A 409 19.73 0.99 -5.64
C ASN A 409 18.72 1.81 -4.82
N TYR A 410 19.19 2.82 -4.11
CA TYR A 410 18.43 3.52 -3.08
C TYR A 410 18.60 5.03 -3.26
N MET A 411 17.50 5.72 -3.59
CA MET A 411 17.50 7.17 -3.60
C MET A 411 17.40 7.71 -2.18
N PHE A 412 18.33 8.59 -1.81
CA PHE A 412 18.34 9.30 -0.53
C PHE A 412 18.35 8.39 0.71
N PRO A 413 19.33 7.46 0.83
CA PRO A 413 19.42 6.54 1.96
C PRO A 413 19.95 7.18 3.26
N GLY A 414 20.28 8.48 3.24
CA GLY A 414 21.02 9.12 4.33
C GLY A 414 22.39 8.47 4.48
N LEU A 415 22.65 7.87 5.64
CA LEU A 415 23.90 7.13 5.95
C LEU A 415 23.69 5.60 5.95
N SER A 416 22.51 5.12 5.56
CA SER A 416 22.11 3.73 5.78
C SER A 416 22.57 2.75 4.70
N ASP A 417 22.98 3.25 3.52
CA ASP A 417 23.45 2.40 2.42
C ASP A 417 24.91 1.95 2.67
N PRO A 418 25.16 0.64 2.90
CA PRO A 418 26.51 0.15 3.16
C PRO A 418 27.44 0.28 1.94
N ASP A 419 26.90 0.34 0.72
CA ASP A 419 27.68 0.51 -0.51
C ASP A 419 28.06 1.99 -0.75
N HIS A 420 27.33 2.93 -0.12
CA HIS A 420 27.51 4.38 -0.22
C HIS A 420 27.40 5.04 1.16
N PRO A 421 28.48 5.02 1.99
CA PRO A 421 28.43 5.47 3.38
C PRO A 421 28.43 7.00 3.55
N GLU A 422 28.49 7.78 2.46
CA GLU A 422 28.35 9.22 2.50
C GLU A 422 26.90 9.66 2.73
N GLU A 423 26.70 10.68 3.57
CA GLU A 423 25.35 11.17 3.85
C GLU A 423 24.71 11.74 2.58
N TRP A 424 23.61 11.11 2.15
CA TRP A 424 22.83 11.57 1.02
C TRP A 424 21.33 11.55 1.32
N THR A 425 20.78 12.72 1.60
CA THR A 425 19.34 12.97 1.73
C THR A 425 18.83 13.76 0.52
N GLU A 426 17.51 13.82 0.31
CA GLU A 426 16.94 14.64 -0.76
C GLU A 426 17.31 16.12 -0.60
N LYS A 427 17.30 16.60 0.65
CA LYS A 427 17.75 17.95 1.02
C LYS A 427 19.20 18.21 0.64
N ILE A 428 20.12 17.28 0.92
CA ILE A 428 21.54 17.38 0.53
C ILE A 428 21.71 17.34 -1.00
N ALA A 429 20.86 16.58 -1.70
CA ALA A 429 20.84 16.54 -3.15
C ALA A 429 20.47 17.90 -3.79
N GLY A 430 19.90 18.83 -3.01
CA GLY A 430 19.53 20.17 -3.46
C GLY A 430 18.21 20.21 -4.23
N ASN A 431 17.38 19.18 -4.10
CA ASN A 431 16.03 19.18 -4.65
C ASN A 431 15.17 20.20 -3.89
N SER A 432 14.23 20.85 -4.59
CA SER A 432 13.18 21.63 -3.91
C SER A 432 12.09 20.67 -3.45
N PRO A 433 11.53 20.80 -2.23
CA PRO A 433 10.50 19.90 -1.76
C PRO A 433 9.22 20.05 -2.59
N GLY A 434 8.32 19.07 -2.51
CA GLY A 434 7.05 19.10 -3.21
C GLY A 434 6.42 17.72 -3.35
N ASP A 435 5.45 17.62 -4.26
CA ASP A 435 4.61 16.43 -4.42
C ASP A 435 5.43 15.19 -4.83
N ARG A 436 5.65 14.25 -3.90
CA ARG A 436 6.52 13.07 -4.10
C ARG A 436 5.73 11.78 -4.17
N ARG A 437 6.17 10.89 -5.06
CA ARG A 437 5.84 9.47 -5.02
C ARG A 437 7.09 8.65 -4.86
N PHE A 438 7.00 7.53 -4.16
CA PHE A 438 8.09 6.57 -4.08
C PHE A 438 7.61 5.14 -4.27
N ILE A 439 8.55 4.26 -4.63
CA ILE A 439 8.35 2.83 -4.69
C ILE A 439 9.48 2.14 -3.93
N GLN A 440 9.10 1.34 -2.93
CA GLN A 440 9.99 0.35 -2.31
C GLN A 440 9.80 -0.98 -3.01
N SER A 441 10.86 -1.57 -3.54
CA SER A 441 10.75 -2.84 -4.28
C SER A 441 11.66 -3.95 -3.73
N SER A 442 11.18 -5.18 -3.81
CA SER A 442 11.93 -6.40 -3.52
C SER A 442 12.04 -7.29 -4.77
N GLY A 443 13.28 -7.68 -5.10
CA GLY A 443 13.61 -8.51 -6.25
C GLY A 443 15.08 -8.37 -6.70
N PRO A 444 15.47 -9.05 -7.79
CA PRO A 444 14.65 -9.93 -8.61
C PRO A 444 14.43 -11.29 -7.96
N PHE A 445 13.27 -11.90 -8.22
CA PHE A 445 13.01 -13.30 -7.88
C PHE A 445 12.37 -14.06 -9.06
N LEU A 446 12.37 -15.40 -8.95
CA LEU A 446 11.65 -16.29 -9.85
C LEU A 446 10.25 -16.53 -9.29
N LEU A 447 9.22 -16.28 -10.10
CA LEU A 447 7.84 -16.57 -9.73
C LEU A 447 7.32 -17.70 -10.62
N GLU A 448 7.32 -18.92 -10.10
CA GLU A 448 6.83 -20.11 -10.79
C GLU A 448 5.30 -20.21 -10.77
N PRO A 449 4.67 -20.91 -11.72
CA PRO A 449 3.26 -21.26 -11.64
C PRO A 449 2.93 -21.96 -10.32
N GLY A 450 1.89 -21.50 -9.63
CA GLY A 450 1.45 -22.01 -8.34
C GLY A 450 2.29 -21.53 -7.14
N ALA A 451 3.39 -20.79 -7.37
CA ALA A 451 4.18 -20.23 -6.28
C ALA A 451 3.36 -19.21 -5.48
N VAL A 452 3.51 -19.27 -4.16
CA VAL A 452 2.95 -18.31 -3.21
C VAL A 452 4.10 -17.49 -2.64
N GLN A 453 4.00 -16.18 -2.73
CA GLN A 453 4.93 -15.23 -2.12
C GLN A 453 4.14 -14.31 -1.21
N ARG A 454 4.79 -13.76 -0.19
CA ARG A 454 4.18 -12.81 0.73
C ARG A 454 4.88 -11.46 0.66
N LEU A 455 4.08 -10.43 0.90
CA LEU A 455 4.53 -9.11 1.27
C LEU A 455 3.87 -8.78 2.61
N THR A 456 4.65 -8.30 3.57
CA THR A 456 4.10 -7.60 4.73
C THR A 456 4.75 -6.23 4.86
N VAL A 457 3.94 -5.19 5.00
CA VAL A 457 4.39 -3.81 5.24
C VAL A 457 3.64 -3.19 6.42
N GLY A 458 4.25 -2.22 7.08
CA GLY A 458 3.64 -1.40 8.12
C GLY A 458 3.75 0.07 7.78
N VAL A 459 2.65 0.81 7.86
CA VAL A 459 2.71 2.26 7.86
C VAL A 459 2.97 2.72 9.28
N VAL A 460 4.08 3.44 9.47
CA VAL A 460 4.53 3.99 10.74
C VAL A 460 4.48 5.51 10.69
N TRP A 461 4.17 6.14 11.82
CA TRP A 461 4.05 7.59 11.93
C TRP A 461 4.64 8.04 13.27
N ALA A 462 5.30 9.19 13.26
CA ALA A 462 5.84 9.77 14.48
C ALA A 462 5.85 11.29 14.42
N ARG A 463 5.62 11.93 15.56
CA ARG A 463 5.75 13.38 15.71
C ARG A 463 6.50 13.74 16.97
N ALA A 464 7.66 14.36 16.80
CA ALA A 464 8.43 14.87 17.92
C ALA A 464 7.82 16.18 18.46
N PRO A 465 7.84 16.41 19.78
CA PRO A 465 7.37 17.68 20.36
C PRO A 465 8.33 18.85 20.14
N PHE A 466 9.57 18.57 19.72
CA PHE A 466 10.64 19.52 19.43
C PHE A 466 11.63 18.88 18.45
N GLY A 467 12.51 19.70 17.85
CA GLY A 467 13.53 19.22 16.91
C GLY A 467 13.12 19.31 15.44
N GLY A 468 11.97 19.92 15.14
CA GLY A 468 11.55 20.15 13.76
C GLY A 468 11.19 18.87 13.02
N ALA A 469 11.25 18.92 11.69
CA ALA A 469 11.02 17.74 10.85
C ALA A 469 12.07 16.64 11.11
N ASP A 470 13.34 17.02 11.30
CA ASP A 470 14.43 16.08 11.55
C ASP A 470 14.21 15.29 12.86
N GLY A 471 13.72 15.95 13.92
CA GLY A 471 13.39 15.28 15.18
C GLY A 471 12.26 14.26 15.06
N SER A 472 11.24 14.54 14.23
CA SER A 472 10.17 13.58 13.92
C SER A 472 10.68 12.41 13.08
N LEU A 473 11.61 12.65 12.15
CA LEU A 473 12.23 11.60 11.34
C LEU A 473 13.07 10.65 12.19
N ASP A 474 13.84 11.17 13.16
CA ASP A 474 14.56 10.33 14.12
C ASP A 474 13.61 9.46 14.94
N LEU A 475 12.49 10.04 15.41
CA LEU A 475 11.47 9.30 16.16
C LEU A 475 10.76 8.24 15.29
N LEU A 476 10.52 8.53 14.00
CA LEU A 476 9.96 7.60 13.04
C LEU A 476 10.82 6.34 12.90
N LYS A 477 12.15 6.50 12.89
CA LYS A 477 13.09 5.37 12.80
C LYS A 477 13.04 4.49 14.04
N GLU A 478 12.84 5.06 15.24
CA GLU A 478 12.63 4.27 16.45
C GLU A 478 11.27 3.56 16.44
N ALA A 479 10.22 4.23 15.95
CA ALA A 479 8.90 3.61 15.78
C ALA A 479 8.93 2.44 14.77
N SER A 480 9.67 2.57 13.67
CA SER A 480 9.92 1.49 12.69
C SER A 480 10.60 0.28 13.34
N LYS A 481 11.64 0.47 14.16
CA LYS A 481 12.27 -0.65 14.90
C LYS A 481 11.26 -1.40 15.79
N LYS A 482 10.39 -0.66 16.49
CA LYS A 482 9.33 -1.27 17.31
C LYS A 482 8.33 -2.03 16.45
N ALA A 483 7.95 -1.50 15.30
CA ALA A 483 7.07 -2.18 14.36
C ALA A 483 7.70 -3.48 13.82
N GLN A 484 9.00 -3.46 13.55
CA GLN A 484 9.77 -4.64 13.15
C GLN A 484 9.87 -5.67 14.29
N GLU A 485 10.04 -5.26 15.54
CA GLU A 485 9.99 -6.14 16.71
C GLU A 485 8.61 -6.81 16.85
N LEU A 486 7.52 -6.05 16.67
CA LEU A 486 6.17 -6.58 16.68
C LEU A 486 5.92 -7.56 15.53
N PHE A 487 6.42 -7.26 14.32
CA PHE A 487 6.36 -8.21 13.20
C PHE A 487 7.13 -9.51 13.53
N ASN A 488 8.32 -9.39 14.12
CA ASN A 488 9.16 -10.53 14.51
C ASN A 488 8.54 -11.36 15.65
N SER A 489 7.72 -10.75 16.51
CA SER A 489 6.88 -11.45 17.50
C SER A 489 5.58 -11.97 16.90
N CYS A 490 5.44 -12.03 15.57
CA CYS A 490 4.24 -12.53 14.89
C CYS A 490 2.98 -11.67 15.11
N PHE A 491 3.17 -10.40 15.46
CA PHE A 491 2.14 -9.49 15.95
C PHE A 491 1.51 -9.90 17.28
N ASP A 492 2.20 -10.75 18.05
CA ASP A 492 1.89 -10.99 19.45
C ASP A 492 2.31 -9.76 20.27
N LEU A 493 1.33 -9.08 20.85
CA LEU A 493 1.55 -7.93 21.72
C LEU A 493 2.05 -8.46 23.07
N ILE A 494 3.34 -8.27 23.33
CA ILE A 494 3.93 -8.64 24.62
C ILE A 494 3.34 -7.72 25.71
N ASP A 495 2.59 -8.30 26.64
CA ASP A 495 2.01 -7.65 27.83
C ASP A 495 3.03 -6.92 28.73
#